data_AF-E3MGY1-F1
#
_entry.id   AF-E3MGY1-F1
#
_cell.length_a   1.000
_cell.length_b   1.000
_cell.length_c   1.000
_cell.angle_alpha   90.00
_cell.angle_beta   90.00
_cell.angle_gamma   90.00
#
_symmetry.space_group_name_H-M   'P 1'
#
loop_
_entity.id
_entity.type
_entity.pdbx_description
1 polymer ?
#
loop_
_entity_poly.entity_id
_entity_poly.type
_entity_poly.pdbx_seq_one_letter_code
_entity_poly.pdbx_strand_id
1 'polypeptide(L)'
;MSYLECYKYEETPPLSPSQRVLIIDMPDLVMRKILEEVDLVSIMILRKVCRAFRNYIDDTKPDSKLNGLAIYVRSDSIRVSYEYFLSKPLRSKMVTIRYKNKRIGFDIFCEDMQRVLGNQKTPFSQFLIFNPEYESNIKEAPSLNFFQKSLEHVCCRRTPKNTETYPSQYENSIAMHTKVFDCILETLKSRKHPLQVSSLYISVNGQDRLETLMEHVESRELTYLTINDPRNENHATVKCELNLDVLKNFGNLKGLKVHYSLITSSLETLSHILIIEGTFKKITATDIIAKIETHLKSTPYFRDHLIKYDEFPDESRLFELFGTPFDQSSGRAKWEFNFPKSQRKLVVTLTPAWVEFNISY
;
A
#
# COMPACT_ATOMS: atom_id res chain seq x y z
N MET A 1 48.57 24.83 26.68
CA MET A 1 47.42 25.75 26.70
C MET A 1 47.56 26.68 25.50
N SER A 2 46.87 26.38 24.40
CA SER A 2 46.80 27.23 23.22
C SER A 2 45.45 27.94 23.24
N TYR A 3 45.47 29.25 23.44
CA TYR A 3 44.30 30.10 23.29
C TYR A 3 43.89 30.11 21.80
N LEU A 4 42.64 29.72 21.52
CA LEU A 4 42.01 29.96 20.22
C LEU A 4 41.84 31.48 20.04
N GLU A 5 42.43 32.03 18.98
CA GLU A 5 42.08 33.35 18.48
C GLU A 5 40.65 33.30 17.91
N CYS A 6 39.75 34.09 18.49
CA CYS A 6 38.44 34.35 17.91
C CYS A 6 38.62 35.07 16.57
N TYR A 7 38.26 34.40 15.48
CA TYR A 7 38.00 35.08 14.21
C TYR A 7 36.90 36.12 14.44
N LYS A 8 37.27 37.40 14.33
CA LYS A 8 36.29 38.49 14.21
C LYS A 8 35.54 38.25 12.90
N TYR A 9 34.23 38.05 12.99
CA TYR A 9 33.36 38.18 11.83
C TYR A 9 33.51 39.61 11.30
N GLU A 10 34.16 39.77 10.14
CA GLU A 10 33.99 40.98 9.36
C GLU A 10 32.52 41.01 8.91
N GLU A 11 31.75 41.93 9.48
CA GLU A 11 30.40 42.22 8.98
C GLU A 11 30.54 42.75 7.56
N THR A 12 30.18 41.91 6.57
CA THR A 12 29.97 42.39 5.20
C THR A 12 28.97 43.55 5.22
N PRO A 13 29.31 44.72 4.63
CA PRO A 13 28.39 45.85 4.59
C PRO A 13 27.07 45.44 3.93
N PRO A 14 25.91 45.95 4.39
CA PRO A 14 24.63 45.59 3.80
C PRO A 14 24.63 45.94 2.31
N LEU A 15 24.38 44.95 1.46
CA LEU A 15 24.24 45.11 0.02
C LEU A 15 23.24 46.24 -0.29
N SER A 16 23.59 47.07 -1.26
CA SER A 16 22.73 48.17 -1.73
C SER A 16 21.34 47.62 -2.13
N PRO A 17 20.24 48.40 -2.00
CA PRO A 17 18.89 47.92 -2.32
C PRO A 17 18.74 47.35 -3.74
N SER A 18 19.59 47.77 -4.67
CA SER A 18 19.65 47.30 -6.06
C SER A 18 20.41 45.98 -6.27
N GLN A 19 21.04 45.43 -5.24
CA GLN A 19 21.82 44.18 -5.30
C GLN A 19 21.23 43.03 -4.48
N ARG A 20 20.02 43.21 -3.91
CA ARG A 20 19.32 42.13 -3.20
C ARG A 20 18.67 41.18 -4.21
N VAL A 21 19.39 40.13 -4.60
CA VAL A 21 18.78 38.98 -5.28
C VAL A 21 18.00 38.18 -4.24
N LEU A 22 16.68 38.19 -4.34
CA LEU A 22 15.84 37.35 -3.50
C LEU A 22 15.76 35.96 -4.13
N ILE A 23 15.55 34.94 -3.31
CA ILE A 23 15.34 33.57 -3.81
C ILE A 23 14.13 33.47 -4.76
N ILE A 24 13.20 34.43 -4.71
CA ILE A 24 12.08 34.51 -5.65
C ILE A 24 12.49 35.02 -7.04
N ASP A 25 13.64 35.67 -7.16
CA ASP A 25 14.19 36.12 -8.43
C ASP A 25 14.97 35.00 -9.14
N MET A 26 15.02 33.80 -8.54
CA MET A 26 15.64 32.64 -9.17
C MET A 26 14.83 32.16 -10.38
N PRO A 27 15.48 31.80 -11.49
CA PRO A 27 14.79 31.24 -12.65
C PRO A 27 13.98 29.99 -12.29
N ASP A 28 12.85 29.78 -12.96
CA ASP A 28 11.97 28.61 -12.78
C ASP A 28 12.72 27.28 -12.75
N LEU A 29 13.72 27.11 -13.62
CA LEU A 29 14.53 25.89 -13.68
C LEU A 29 15.24 25.60 -12.35
N VAL A 30 15.76 26.63 -11.70
CA VAL A 30 16.44 26.51 -10.41
C VAL A 30 15.43 26.15 -9.32
N MET A 31 14.28 26.82 -9.31
CA MET A 31 13.21 26.56 -8.36
C MET A 31 12.64 25.14 -8.48
N ARG A 32 12.46 24.62 -9.71
CA ARG A 32 12.08 23.22 -9.93
C ARG A 32 13.13 22.26 -9.36
N LYS A 33 14.40 22.47 -9.68
CA LYS A 33 15.50 21.64 -9.16
C LYS A 33 15.55 21.65 -7.63
N ILE A 34 15.35 22.80 -6.99
CA ILE A 34 15.29 22.87 -5.52
C ILE A 34 14.17 21.97 -5.00
N LEU A 35 12.95 22.07 -5.55
CA LEU A 35 11.81 21.25 -5.14
C LEU A 35 12.01 19.74 -5.44
N GLU A 36 12.78 19.41 -6.48
CA GLU A 36 13.20 18.04 -6.83
C GLU A 36 14.23 17.45 -5.85
N GLU A 37 14.97 18.28 -5.12
CA GLU A 37 15.97 17.82 -4.15
C GLU A 37 15.45 17.78 -2.71
N VAL A 38 14.47 18.61 -2.35
CA VAL A 38 14.00 18.69 -0.96
C VAL A 38 12.87 17.71 -0.63
N ASP A 39 12.78 17.27 0.63
CA ASP A 39 11.70 16.39 1.09
C ASP A 39 10.37 17.13 1.24
N LEU A 40 9.28 16.36 1.35
CA LEU A 40 7.92 16.89 1.51
C LEU A 40 7.80 17.91 2.65
N VAL A 41 8.47 17.67 3.78
CA VAL A 41 8.45 18.56 4.94
C VAL A 41 9.03 19.92 4.57
N SER A 42 10.17 19.90 3.89
CA SER A 42 10.86 21.08 3.40
C SER A 42 10.03 21.84 2.36
N ILE A 43 9.36 21.14 1.44
CA ILE A 43 8.40 21.76 0.50
C ILE A 43 7.30 22.49 1.28
N MET A 44 6.73 21.86 2.31
CA MET A 44 5.70 22.50 3.13
C MET A 44 6.20 23.69 3.94
N ILE A 45 7.46 23.68 4.38
CA ILE A 45 8.11 24.83 5.02
C ILE A 45 8.25 25.97 4.01
N LEU A 46 8.82 25.71 2.83
CA LEU A 46 9.02 26.70 1.77
C LEU A 46 7.71 27.39 1.37
N ARG A 47 6.62 26.63 1.28
CA ARG A 47 5.27 27.13 0.97
C ARG A 47 4.76 28.19 1.96
N LYS A 48 5.34 28.28 3.16
CA LYS A 48 4.95 29.25 4.19
C LYS A 48 5.86 30.47 4.26
N VAL A 49 7.04 30.41 3.64
CA VAL A 49 8.03 31.49 3.70
C VAL A 49 7.48 32.78 3.08
N CYS A 50 6.90 32.72 1.88
CA CYS A 50 6.28 33.89 1.24
C CYS A 50 5.14 33.51 0.28
N ARG A 51 4.36 34.51 -0.16
CA ARG A 51 3.26 34.31 -1.13
C ARG A 51 3.74 33.75 -2.45
N ALA A 52 4.92 34.15 -2.89
CA ALA A 52 5.43 33.77 -4.20
C ALA A 52 5.89 32.30 -4.22
N PHE A 53 6.57 31.80 -3.18
CA PHE A 53 6.81 30.36 -2.99
C PHE A 53 5.50 29.57 -2.90
N ARG A 54 4.51 30.12 -2.18
CA ARG A 54 3.21 29.47 -2.04
C ARG A 54 2.54 29.25 -3.39
N ASN A 55 2.41 30.32 -4.18
CA ASN A 55 1.80 30.26 -5.50
C ASN A 55 2.61 29.32 -6.40
N TYR A 56 3.94 29.45 -6.42
CA TYR A 56 4.80 28.59 -7.22
C TYR A 56 4.64 27.10 -6.88
N ILE A 57 4.60 26.73 -5.59
CA ILE A 57 4.42 25.34 -5.16
C ILE A 57 2.99 24.84 -5.48
N ASP A 58 1.98 25.70 -5.30
CA ASP A 58 0.58 25.36 -5.60
C ASP A 58 0.32 25.16 -7.10
N ASP A 59 1.03 25.92 -7.94
CA ASP A 59 0.96 25.85 -9.40
C ASP A 59 1.78 24.66 -9.95
N THR A 60 3.01 24.49 -9.44
CA THR A 60 3.92 23.44 -9.92
C THR A 60 3.59 22.05 -9.40
N LYS A 61 2.94 21.96 -8.23
CA LYS A 61 2.50 20.72 -7.58
C LYS A 61 3.64 19.67 -7.55
N PRO A 62 4.71 19.94 -6.80
CA PRO A 62 5.88 19.08 -6.78
C PRO A 62 5.55 17.68 -6.27
N ASP A 63 6.42 16.72 -6.60
CA ASP A 63 6.30 15.35 -6.13
C ASP A 63 6.33 15.28 -4.60
N SER A 64 5.43 14.47 -4.03
CA SER A 64 5.32 14.30 -2.59
C SER A 64 6.42 13.43 -2.01
N LYS A 65 7.14 12.63 -2.82
CA LYS A 65 8.31 11.83 -2.39
C LYS A 65 8.05 10.93 -1.19
N LEU A 66 6.80 10.49 -1.04
CA LEU A 66 6.43 9.58 0.03
C LEU A 66 6.90 8.17 -0.32
N ASN A 67 7.43 7.48 0.68
CA ASN A 67 7.76 6.06 0.58
C ASN A 67 6.53 5.19 0.77
N GLY A 68 5.63 5.59 1.65
CA GLY A 68 4.47 4.78 2.02
C GLY A 68 3.27 5.63 2.42
N LEU A 69 2.08 5.06 2.23
CA LEU A 69 0.82 5.66 2.65
C LEU A 69 -0.07 4.59 3.27
N ALA A 70 -0.61 4.83 4.45
CA ALA A 70 -1.59 3.96 5.09
C ALA A 70 -2.83 4.76 5.50
N ILE A 71 -4.01 4.31 5.08
CA ILE A 71 -5.30 4.94 5.35
C ILE A 71 -6.13 3.96 6.16
N TYR A 72 -6.49 4.40 7.37
CA TYR A 72 -7.30 3.66 8.33
C TYR A 72 -8.66 4.34 8.44
N VAL A 73 -9.71 3.63 8.10
CA VAL A 73 -11.06 4.19 8.07
C VAL A 73 -11.87 3.69 9.25
N ARG A 74 -12.47 4.60 10.02
CA ARG A 74 -13.46 4.30 11.06
C ARG A 74 -14.77 5.03 10.71
N SER A 75 -15.85 4.65 11.38
CA SER A 75 -17.16 5.29 11.21
C SER A 75 -17.14 6.80 11.52
N ASP A 76 -16.29 7.22 12.46
CA ASP A 76 -16.24 8.58 13.00
C ASP A 76 -14.97 9.35 12.61
N SER A 77 -14.03 8.72 11.91
CA SER A 77 -12.75 9.33 11.57
C SER A 77 -11.99 8.57 10.48
N ILE A 78 -11.15 9.29 9.76
CA ILE A 78 -10.17 8.74 8.83
C ILE A 78 -8.80 9.07 9.40
N ARG A 79 -7.91 8.09 9.47
CA ARG A 79 -6.53 8.30 9.88
C ARG A 79 -5.61 7.97 8.72
N VAL A 80 -4.68 8.85 8.42
CA VAL A 80 -3.72 8.69 7.33
C VAL A 80 -2.31 8.80 7.87
N SER A 81 -1.50 7.79 7.64
CA SER A 81 -0.09 7.73 7.98
C SER A 81 0.74 7.88 6.71
N TYR A 82 1.57 8.92 6.68
CA TYR A 82 2.47 9.24 5.59
C TYR A 82 3.90 8.87 5.99
N GLU A 83 4.53 8.00 5.22
CA GLU A 83 5.92 7.60 5.41
C GLU A 83 6.81 8.35 4.42
N TYR A 84 7.86 9.02 4.91
CA TYR A 84 8.78 9.81 4.10
C TYR A 84 10.22 9.69 4.61
N PHE A 85 11.17 10.01 3.73
CA PHE A 85 12.58 10.08 4.08
C PHE A 85 13.01 11.52 4.35
N LEU A 86 13.87 11.71 5.35
CA LEU A 86 14.60 12.95 5.52
C LEU A 86 15.90 12.92 4.72
N SER A 87 16.24 14.08 4.15
CA SER A 87 17.34 14.27 3.22
C SER A 87 18.74 13.97 3.79
N LYS A 88 18.94 13.95 5.11
CA LYS A 88 20.10 13.33 5.81
C LYS A 88 19.98 13.44 7.35
N PRO A 89 20.35 12.40 8.12
CA PRO A 89 20.56 11.01 7.66
C PRO A 89 19.24 10.44 7.12
N LEU A 90 19.31 9.54 6.12
CA LEU A 90 18.14 8.81 5.61
C LEU A 90 17.52 8.02 6.77
N ARG A 91 16.49 8.59 7.38
CA ARG A 91 15.66 7.95 8.39
C ARG A 91 14.24 8.03 7.87
N SER A 92 13.59 6.87 7.72
CA SER A 92 12.16 6.82 7.51
C SER A 92 11.48 7.43 8.73
N LYS A 93 10.55 8.35 8.47
CA LYS A 93 9.68 8.94 9.47
C LYS A 93 8.24 8.76 9.03
N MET A 94 7.37 8.65 10.02
CA MET A 94 5.94 8.55 9.81
C MET A 94 5.24 9.74 10.46
N VAL A 95 4.29 10.33 9.75
CA VAL A 95 3.38 11.35 10.28
C VAL A 95 1.97 10.84 10.12
N THR A 96 1.22 10.86 11.22
CA THR A 96 -0.17 10.41 11.23
C THR A 96 -1.11 11.58 11.40
N ILE A 97 -2.10 11.66 10.53
CA ILE A 97 -3.16 12.66 10.53
C ILE A 97 -4.48 11.99 10.82
N ARG A 98 -5.32 12.61 11.66
CA ARG A 98 -6.69 12.15 11.87
C ARG A 98 -7.69 13.22 11.40
N TYR A 99 -8.53 12.86 10.45
CA TYR A 99 -9.66 13.61 9.97
C TYR A 99 -10.89 13.14 10.73
N LYS A 100 -11.47 13.97 11.61
CA LYS A 100 -12.73 13.64 12.29
C LYS A 100 -13.87 13.72 11.27
N ASN A 101 -14.74 12.71 11.27
CA ASN A 101 -15.88 12.58 10.36
C ASN A 101 -17.02 13.54 10.74
N LYS A 102 -16.80 14.82 10.47
CA LYS A 102 -17.84 15.81 10.16
C LYS A 102 -17.64 16.18 8.69
N ARG A 103 -18.68 16.61 7.96
CA ARG A 103 -18.63 16.90 6.50
C ARG A 103 -17.32 17.56 6.05
N ILE A 104 -16.89 18.60 6.78
CA ILE A 104 -15.63 19.34 6.57
C ILE A 104 -14.37 18.45 6.61
N GLY A 105 -14.27 17.50 7.52
CA GLY A 105 -13.08 16.65 7.69
C GLY A 105 -12.87 15.70 6.52
N PHE A 106 -13.95 15.18 5.92
CA PHE A 106 -13.88 14.34 4.73
C PHE A 106 -13.46 15.15 3.49
N ASP A 107 -14.02 16.35 3.32
CA ASP A 107 -13.66 17.23 2.20
C ASP A 107 -12.17 17.60 2.26
N ILE A 108 -11.65 17.93 3.45
CA ILE A 108 -10.21 18.18 3.68
C ILE A 108 -9.37 16.93 3.36
N PHE A 109 -9.83 15.73 3.75
CA PHE A 109 -9.13 14.49 3.41
C PHE A 109 -8.99 14.32 1.89
N CYS A 110 -10.07 14.53 1.13
CA CYS A 110 -10.04 14.40 -0.33
C CYS A 110 -9.13 15.45 -0.98
N GLU A 111 -9.17 16.68 -0.50
CA GLU A 111 -8.26 17.73 -0.91
C GLU A 111 -6.79 17.40 -0.65
N ASP A 112 -6.47 16.82 0.51
CA ASP A 112 -5.13 16.37 0.86
C ASP A 112 -4.69 15.20 -0.04
N MET A 113 -5.56 14.22 -0.27
CA MET A 113 -5.27 13.09 -1.19
C MET A 113 -5.01 13.59 -2.61
N GLN A 114 -5.80 14.54 -3.12
CA GLN A 114 -5.58 15.12 -4.44
C GLN A 114 -4.21 15.80 -4.55
N ARG A 115 -3.73 16.44 -3.48
CA ARG A 115 -2.40 17.06 -3.46
C ARG A 115 -1.28 16.03 -3.35
N VAL A 116 -1.45 15.03 -2.50
CA VAL A 116 -0.43 14.01 -2.22
C VAL A 116 -0.40 12.95 -3.32
N LEU A 117 -1.47 12.18 -3.44
CA LEU A 117 -1.59 11.11 -4.42
C LEU A 117 -1.74 11.66 -5.83
N GLY A 118 -2.39 12.81 -6.05
CA GLY A 118 -2.51 13.34 -7.42
C GLY A 118 -1.17 13.73 -8.06
N ASN A 119 -0.15 14.06 -7.26
CA ASN A 119 1.15 14.51 -7.73
C ASN A 119 2.32 13.58 -7.38
N GLN A 120 2.07 12.47 -6.69
CA GLN A 120 3.09 11.47 -6.36
C GLN A 120 3.62 10.82 -7.65
N LYS A 121 4.91 11.03 -7.93
CA LYS A 121 5.63 10.43 -9.07
C LYS A 121 6.62 9.37 -8.62
N THR A 122 7.29 9.57 -7.49
CA THR A 122 8.13 8.53 -6.87
C THR A 122 7.32 7.28 -6.56
N PRO A 123 7.84 6.08 -6.85
CA PRO A 123 7.19 4.83 -6.47
C PRO A 123 6.95 4.74 -4.96
N PHE A 124 5.75 4.33 -4.56
CA PHE A 124 5.50 3.89 -3.20
C PHE A 124 6.09 2.50 -2.98
N SER A 125 6.77 2.28 -1.87
CA SER A 125 7.05 0.92 -1.40
C SER A 125 5.76 0.23 -0.94
N GLN A 126 4.84 0.99 -0.32
CA GLN A 126 3.59 0.46 0.21
C GLN A 126 2.44 1.46 0.15
N PHE A 127 1.25 1.00 -0.24
CA PHE A 127 -0.01 1.74 -0.11
C PHE A 127 -1.08 0.85 0.51
N LEU A 128 -1.63 1.27 1.65
CA LEU A 128 -2.61 0.53 2.41
C LEU A 128 -3.89 1.35 2.58
N ILE A 129 -5.03 0.74 2.31
CA ILE A 129 -6.37 1.24 2.64
C ILE A 129 -7.08 0.14 3.41
N PHE A 130 -7.30 0.34 4.70
CA PHE A 130 -7.80 -0.68 5.59
C PHE A 130 -8.85 -0.14 6.58
N ASN A 131 -9.74 -1.03 7.02
CA ASN A 131 -10.67 -0.80 8.11
C ASN A 131 -10.13 -1.54 9.36
N PRO A 132 -9.47 -0.87 10.31
CA PRO A 132 -8.94 -1.58 11.47
C PRO A 132 -10.04 -2.00 12.43
N GLU A 133 -10.22 -3.31 12.62
CA GLU A 133 -10.93 -3.85 13.80
C GLU A 133 -10.13 -3.63 15.08
N TYR A 134 -8.80 -3.67 14.99
CA TYR A 134 -7.89 -3.49 16.11
C TYR A 134 -6.69 -2.64 15.71
N GLU A 135 -6.66 -1.40 16.18
CA GLU A 135 -5.41 -0.64 16.27
C GLU A 135 -5.16 -0.24 17.72
N SER A 136 -3.94 -0.48 18.18
CA SER A 136 -3.44 -0.01 19.46
C SER A 136 -3.45 1.52 19.54
N ASN A 137 -3.70 2.02 20.75
CA ASN A 137 -3.85 3.44 21.08
C ASN A 137 -2.62 4.26 20.67
N ILE A 138 -2.66 4.95 19.53
CA ILE A 138 -1.70 6.00 19.17
C ILE A 138 -2.34 7.37 19.42
N LYS A 139 -1.62 8.21 20.18
CA LYS A 139 -2.05 9.53 20.69
C LYS A 139 -2.16 10.58 19.57
N GLU A 140 -3.10 11.51 19.80
CA GLU A 140 -3.75 12.38 18.81
C GLU A 140 -3.10 13.75 18.59
N ALA A 141 -3.53 14.44 17.52
CA ALA A 141 -3.60 15.90 17.44
C ALA A 141 -4.88 16.34 16.68
N PRO A 142 -5.54 17.46 17.06
CA PRO A 142 -6.85 17.88 16.53
C PRO A 142 -6.81 18.72 15.23
N SER A 143 -7.90 18.63 14.46
CA SER A 143 -8.16 19.07 13.08
C SER A 143 -8.21 20.58 12.78
N LEU A 144 -7.54 21.04 11.70
CA LEU A 144 -8.07 21.70 10.47
C LEU A 144 -6.89 22.11 9.52
N ASN A 145 -7.07 22.01 8.19
CA ASN A 145 -6.07 22.22 7.10
C ASN A 145 -4.71 21.49 7.30
N PHE A 146 -4.80 20.20 7.60
CA PHE A 146 -3.88 19.51 8.49
C PHE A 146 -2.63 18.92 7.83
N PHE A 147 -2.58 18.66 6.51
CA PHE A 147 -1.34 18.18 5.89
C PHE A 147 -0.19 19.19 6.02
N GLN A 148 -0.48 20.48 5.75
CA GLN A 148 0.48 21.56 5.92
C GLN A 148 0.75 21.80 7.43
N LYS A 149 -0.33 21.94 8.24
CA LYS A 149 -0.49 21.68 9.69
C LYS A 149 0.54 20.81 10.41
N SER A 150 0.52 19.56 10.03
CA SER A 150 1.07 18.48 10.83
C SER A 150 2.48 18.18 10.45
N LEU A 151 2.85 18.52 9.20
CA LEU A 151 4.25 18.71 8.85
C LEU A 151 4.85 19.94 9.56
N GLU A 152 4.07 20.97 9.96
CA GLU A 152 4.55 22.04 10.87
C GLU A 152 4.89 21.51 12.27
N HIS A 153 4.07 20.60 12.83
CA HIS A 153 4.31 20.01 14.16
C HIS A 153 5.51 19.07 14.21
N VAL A 154 5.89 18.43 13.08
CA VAL A 154 7.17 17.69 12.98
C VAL A 154 8.38 18.63 13.14
N CYS A 155 8.24 19.88 12.72
CA CYS A 155 9.29 20.90 12.82
C CYS A 155 9.37 21.56 14.21
N CYS A 156 8.33 21.42 15.04
CA CYS A 156 8.24 22.02 16.37
C CYS A 156 7.92 20.96 17.43
N ARG A 157 8.96 20.45 18.11
CA ARG A 157 8.88 19.44 19.20
C ARG A 157 7.94 19.88 20.35
N ARG A 158 6.65 19.59 20.29
CA ARG A 158 5.79 19.49 21.50
C ARG A 158 4.68 18.47 21.29
N THR A 159 4.73 17.39 22.06
CA THR A 159 3.64 16.43 22.25
C THR A 159 2.85 16.78 23.51
N PRO A 160 1.54 17.07 23.43
CA PRO A 160 0.66 17.07 24.61
C PRO A 160 0.04 15.68 24.84
N LYS A 161 -0.18 15.35 26.12
CA LYS A 161 -0.90 14.15 26.59
C LYS A 161 -2.41 14.39 26.57
N ASN A 162 -3.22 13.40 26.19
CA ASN A 162 -4.29 12.78 27.02
C ASN A 162 -5.14 11.78 26.19
N THR A 163 -5.89 10.95 26.92
CA THR A 163 -6.65 9.74 26.53
C THR A 163 -8.13 10.01 26.31
N GLU A 164 -8.74 9.33 25.34
CA GLU A 164 -10.19 9.02 25.36
C GLU A 164 -10.50 7.75 24.55
N THR A 165 -11.49 7.00 25.03
CA THR A 165 -11.99 5.71 24.53
C THR A 165 -13.29 5.94 23.75
N TYR A 166 -13.50 5.25 22.62
CA TYR A 166 -14.67 5.43 21.75
C TYR A 166 -15.54 4.16 21.64
N PRO A 167 -16.87 4.31 21.46
CA PRO A 167 -17.79 3.18 21.33
C PRO A 167 -17.75 2.53 19.94
N SER A 168 -18.04 1.24 19.91
CA SER A 168 -18.14 0.38 18.73
C SER A 168 -19.47 0.59 17.99
N GLN A 169 -19.42 1.09 16.75
CA GLN A 169 -20.55 1.01 15.80
C GLN A 169 -20.02 0.70 14.40
N TYR A 170 -20.23 -0.55 13.97
CA TYR A 170 -19.63 -1.20 12.80
C TYR A 170 -20.30 -0.82 11.47
N GLU A 171 -21.63 -0.66 11.42
CA GLU A 171 -22.37 -0.41 10.18
C GLU A 171 -22.02 0.95 9.52
N ASN A 172 -21.69 1.96 10.33
CA ASN A 172 -21.26 3.26 9.83
C ASN A 172 -19.82 3.24 9.24
N SER A 173 -19.02 2.20 9.50
CA SER A 173 -17.63 2.12 9.02
C SER A 173 -17.53 1.74 7.55
N ILE A 174 -18.38 0.82 7.06
CA ILE A 174 -18.40 0.35 5.66
C ILE A 174 -18.81 1.49 4.71
N ALA A 175 -19.83 2.26 5.09
CA ALA A 175 -20.27 3.41 4.31
C ALA A 175 -19.19 4.49 4.22
N MET A 176 -18.46 4.74 5.31
CA MET A 176 -17.31 5.65 5.28
C MET A 176 -16.16 5.11 4.45
N HIS A 177 -15.84 3.82 4.60
CA HIS A 177 -14.81 3.15 3.81
C HIS A 177 -15.09 3.28 2.31
N THR A 178 -16.34 3.04 1.90
CA THR A 178 -16.80 3.23 0.52
C THR A 178 -16.51 4.65 0.03
N LYS A 179 -16.88 5.68 0.79
CA LYS A 179 -16.61 7.09 0.42
C LYS A 179 -15.12 7.41 0.31
N VAL A 180 -14.31 6.90 1.24
CA VAL A 180 -12.85 7.07 1.21
C VAL A 180 -12.25 6.42 -0.03
N PHE A 181 -12.66 5.19 -0.33
CA PHE A 181 -12.20 4.47 -1.50
C PHE A 181 -12.57 5.20 -2.79
N ASP A 182 -13.82 5.67 -2.90
CA ASP A 182 -14.28 6.46 -4.06
C ASP A 182 -13.46 7.74 -4.23
N CYS A 183 -13.18 8.47 -3.14
CA CYS A 183 -12.34 9.66 -3.18
C CYS A 183 -10.91 9.38 -3.67
N ILE A 184 -10.34 8.22 -3.27
CA ILE A 184 -9.03 7.78 -3.75
C ILE A 184 -9.11 7.41 -5.23
N LEU A 185 -10.15 6.67 -5.66
CA LEU A 185 -10.35 6.34 -7.07
C LEU A 185 -10.43 7.59 -7.94
N GLU A 186 -11.22 8.60 -7.55
CA GLU A 186 -11.30 9.87 -8.28
C GLU A 186 -9.95 10.58 -8.35
N THR A 187 -9.18 10.55 -7.25
CA THR A 187 -7.81 11.07 -7.26
C THR A 187 -6.94 10.32 -8.26
N LEU A 188 -7.01 8.99 -8.31
CA LEU A 188 -6.23 8.15 -9.22
C LEU A 188 -6.63 8.36 -10.69
N LYS A 189 -7.92 8.47 -10.99
CA LYS A 189 -8.44 8.80 -12.34
C LYS A 189 -7.94 10.15 -12.86
N SER A 190 -7.75 11.11 -11.96
CA SER A 190 -7.25 12.45 -12.34
C SER A 190 -5.76 12.48 -12.70
N ARG A 191 -5.02 11.41 -12.41
CA ARG A 191 -3.57 11.34 -12.65
C ARG A 191 -3.27 11.17 -14.13
N LYS A 192 -2.20 11.83 -14.60
CA LYS A 192 -1.66 11.64 -15.96
C LYS A 192 -0.95 10.30 -16.16
N HIS A 193 -0.48 9.70 -15.07
CA HIS A 193 0.27 8.46 -15.07
C HIS A 193 -0.26 7.53 -13.95
N PRO A 194 -0.31 6.21 -14.20
CA PRO A 194 -0.69 5.23 -13.19
C PRO A 194 0.11 5.37 -11.88
N LEU A 195 -0.46 4.89 -10.79
CA LEU A 195 0.21 4.86 -9.50
C LEU A 195 1.31 3.80 -9.53
N GLN A 196 2.54 4.24 -9.27
CA GLN A 196 3.68 3.35 -9.09
C GLN A 196 3.72 2.91 -7.62
N VAL A 197 3.45 1.63 -7.35
CA VAL A 197 3.42 1.07 -6.00
C VAL A 197 3.89 -0.38 -6.02
N SER A 198 4.79 -0.72 -5.09
CA SER A 198 5.35 -2.08 -4.98
C SER A 198 4.46 -3.06 -4.23
N SER A 199 3.85 -2.61 -3.13
CA SER A 199 2.93 -3.41 -2.31
C SER A 199 1.63 -2.66 -2.08
N LEU A 200 0.51 -3.26 -2.50
CA LEU A 200 -0.82 -2.67 -2.41
C LEU A 200 -1.70 -3.53 -1.51
N TYR A 201 -2.25 -2.92 -0.47
CA TYR A 201 -3.23 -3.54 0.42
C TYR A 201 -4.52 -2.73 0.35
N ILE A 202 -5.61 -3.37 -0.07
CA ILE A 202 -6.89 -2.69 -0.26
C ILE A 202 -8.02 -3.49 0.35
N SER A 203 -8.96 -2.78 0.95
CA SER A 203 -10.30 -3.28 1.20
C SER A 203 -11.22 -2.74 0.10
N VAL A 204 -11.87 -3.60 -0.68
CA VAL A 204 -12.70 -3.19 -1.83
C VAL A 204 -14.00 -3.97 -1.84
N ASN A 205 -15.11 -3.26 -2.09
CA ASN A 205 -16.43 -3.84 -2.26
C ASN A 205 -16.90 -3.67 -3.71
N GLY A 206 -16.94 -4.77 -4.47
CA GLY A 206 -17.43 -4.77 -5.84
C GLY A 206 -16.33 -4.90 -6.90
N GLN A 207 -16.70 -5.58 -7.99
CA GLN A 207 -15.81 -5.91 -9.10
C GLN A 207 -15.38 -4.67 -9.89
N ASP A 208 -16.33 -3.77 -10.18
CA ASP A 208 -16.13 -2.55 -10.95
C ASP A 208 -15.08 -1.62 -10.33
N ARG A 209 -15.10 -1.50 -9.01
CA ARG A 209 -14.14 -0.69 -8.25
C ARG A 209 -12.75 -1.27 -8.27
N LEU A 210 -12.63 -2.60 -8.17
CA LEU A 210 -11.35 -3.30 -8.27
C LEU A 210 -10.75 -3.11 -9.67
N GLU A 211 -11.53 -3.34 -10.72
CA GLU A 211 -11.09 -3.15 -12.11
C GLU A 211 -10.65 -1.71 -12.36
N THR A 212 -11.48 -0.74 -11.97
CA THR A 212 -11.15 0.68 -12.06
C THR A 212 -9.85 1.00 -11.32
N LEU A 213 -9.63 0.45 -10.12
CA LEU A 213 -8.38 0.67 -9.39
C LEU A 213 -7.19 0.09 -10.17
N MET A 214 -7.30 -1.13 -10.66
CA MET A 214 -6.20 -1.83 -11.36
C MET A 214 -5.82 -1.14 -12.67
N GLU A 215 -6.75 -0.49 -13.38
CA GLU A 215 -6.46 0.35 -14.55
C GLU A 215 -5.54 1.55 -14.24
N HIS A 216 -5.54 2.00 -12.98
CA HIS A 216 -4.79 3.18 -12.55
C HIS A 216 -3.55 2.81 -11.71
N VAL A 217 -3.12 1.55 -11.72
CA VAL A 217 -1.90 1.06 -11.07
C VAL A 217 -0.89 0.59 -12.11
N GLU A 218 0.39 0.94 -11.93
CA GLU A 218 1.46 0.52 -12.83
C GLU A 218 1.80 -0.97 -12.61
N SER A 219 1.39 -1.80 -13.57
CA SER A 219 1.59 -3.25 -13.56
C SER A 219 3.03 -3.71 -13.39
N ARG A 220 4.01 -2.92 -13.88
CA ARG A 220 5.44 -3.25 -13.79
C ARG A 220 6.01 -3.03 -12.39
N GLU A 221 5.39 -2.19 -11.58
CA GLU A 221 5.90 -1.88 -10.24
C GLU A 221 5.25 -2.76 -9.17
N LEU A 222 4.02 -3.23 -9.38
CA LEU A 222 3.27 -4.01 -8.39
C LEU A 222 3.85 -5.43 -8.21
N THR A 223 4.31 -5.72 -7.00
CA THR A 223 4.90 -7.02 -6.63
C THR A 223 4.07 -7.80 -5.62
N TYR A 224 3.27 -7.12 -4.79
CA TYR A 224 2.39 -7.75 -3.81
C TYR A 224 1.03 -7.06 -3.80
N LEU A 225 -0.04 -7.85 -3.83
CA LEU A 225 -1.41 -7.38 -3.74
C LEU A 225 -2.16 -8.15 -2.64
N THR A 226 -2.76 -7.42 -1.72
CA THR A 226 -3.71 -7.97 -0.74
C THR A 226 -5.06 -7.31 -0.91
N ILE A 227 -6.10 -8.12 -1.03
CA ILE A 227 -7.49 -7.70 -1.21
C ILE A 227 -8.33 -8.24 -0.05
N ASN A 228 -9.08 -7.36 0.60
CA ASN A 228 -10.09 -7.73 1.59
C ASN A 228 -11.47 -7.25 1.14
N ASP A 229 -12.54 -7.94 1.55
CA ASP A 229 -13.89 -7.38 1.51
C ASP A 229 -14.27 -6.78 2.88
N PRO A 230 -14.56 -5.46 2.97
CA PRO A 230 -14.87 -4.79 4.23
C PRO A 230 -16.18 -5.27 4.89
N ARG A 231 -17.04 -6.00 4.15
CA ARG A 231 -18.33 -6.49 4.66
C ARG A 231 -18.18 -7.79 5.45
N ASN A 232 -17.19 -8.59 5.09
CA ASN A 232 -17.14 -10.01 5.44
C ASN A 232 -16.18 -10.35 6.59
N GLU A 233 -15.58 -9.35 7.24
CA GLU A 233 -14.80 -9.57 8.47
C GLU A 233 -15.69 -10.10 9.62
N ASN A 234 -17.01 -9.78 9.64
CA ASN A 234 -17.94 -10.17 10.71
C ASN A 234 -19.23 -10.91 10.29
N HIS A 235 -19.54 -11.03 8.99
CA HIS A 235 -20.76 -11.70 8.51
C HIS A 235 -20.42 -12.82 7.51
N ALA A 236 -20.15 -14.01 8.05
CA ALA A 236 -19.67 -15.18 7.31
C ALA A 236 -20.69 -15.81 6.32
N THR A 237 -21.89 -15.24 6.15
CA THR A 237 -23.00 -15.91 5.47
C THR A 237 -23.04 -15.73 3.95
N VAL A 238 -22.42 -14.68 3.38
CA VAL A 238 -22.36 -14.51 1.91
C VAL A 238 -20.93 -14.18 1.47
N LYS A 239 -20.21 -15.18 0.96
CA LYS A 239 -18.92 -14.94 0.30
C LYS A 239 -19.19 -14.14 -0.97
N CYS A 240 -18.60 -12.96 -1.08
CA CYS A 240 -18.66 -12.20 -2.33
C CYS A 240 -17.71 -12.82 -3.34
N GLU A 241 -18.13 -12.89 -4.59
CA GLU A 241 -17.31 -13.38 -5.69
C GLU A 241 -16.48 -12.25 -6.29
N LEU A 242 -15.20 -12.53 -6.59
CA LEU A 242 -14.29 -11.61 -7.27
C LEU A 242 -13.63 -12.32 -8.44
N ASN A 243 -13.73 -11.72 -9.62
CA ASN A 243 -12.94 -12.10 -10.78
C ASN A 243 -11.64 -11.29 -10.78
N LEU A 244 -10.51 -11.97 -10.91
CA LEU A 244 -9.17 -11.39 -10.85
C LEU A 244 -8.41 -11.53 -12.18
N ASP A 245 -9.11 -11.73 -13.30
CA ASP A 245 -8.48 -11.92 -14.61
C ASP A 245 -7.74 -10.67 -15.09
N VAL A 246 -8.09 -9.50 -14.55
CA VAL A 246 -7.32 -8.25 -14.74
C VAL A 246 -5.85 -8.42 -14.32
N LEU A 247 -5.56 -9.29 -13.34
CA LEU A 247 -4.22 -9.56 -12.84
C LEU A 247 -3.35 -10.38 -13.79
N LYS A 248 -3.91 -10.99 -14.85
CA LYS A 248 -3.13 -11.76 -15.85
C LYS A 248 -2.02 -10.93 -16.53
N ASN A 249 -2.19 -9.60 -16.54
CA ASN A 249 -1.25 -8.66 -17.16
C ASN A 249 -0.20 -8.14 -16.17
N PHE A 250 -0.23 -8.55 -14.90
CA PHE A 250 0.67 -8.08 -13.84
C PHE A 250 1.87 -9.02 -13.69
N GLY A 251 2.72 -9.08 -14.71
CA GLY A 251 3.83 -10.06 -14.79
C GLY A 251 4.87 -9.98 -13.66
N ASN A 252 4.96 -8.86 -12.93
CA ASN A 252 5.87 -8.69 -11.79
C ASN A 252 5.24 -9.03 -10.43
N LEU A 253 3.96 -9.40 -10.41
CA LEU A 253 3.23 -9.76 -9.21
C LEU A 253 3.73 -11.11 -8.66
N LYS A 254 4.39 -11.07 -7.51
CA LYS A 254 4.97 -12.24 -6.84
C LYS A 254 4.04 -12.85 -5.81
N GLY A 255 3.16 -12.04 -5.21
CA GLY A 255 2.26 -12.47 -4.16
C GLY A 255 0.87 -11.86 -4.27
N LEU A 256 -0.15 -12.71 -4.14
CA LEU A 256 -1.56 -12.32 -4.07
C LEU A 256 -2.18 -12.91 -2.81
N LYS A 257 -2.84 -12.07 -2.02
CA LYS A 257 -3.65 -12.49 -0.88
C LYS A 257 -5.08 -11.98 -1.04
N VAL A 258 -6.06 -12.85 -0.88
CA VAL A 258 -7.48 -12.49 -0.96
C VAL A 258 -8.19 -13.02 0.26
N HIS A 259 -8.69 -12.11 1.08
CA HIS A 259 -9.40 -12.41 2.30
C HIS A 259 -10.89 -12.11 2.14
N TYR A 260 -11.72 -12.99 2.68
CA TYR A 260 -13.17 -12.80 2.79
C TYR A 260 -13.95 -12.69 1.46
N SER A 261 -13.34 -13.11 0.35
CA SER A 261 -13.96 -13.23 -0.98
C SER A 261 -13.63 -14.56 -1.64
N LEU A 262 -14.50 -15.00 -2.55
CA LEU A 262 -14.36 -16.20 -3.35
C LEU A 262 -13.82 -15.82 -4.74
N ILE A 263 -12.64 -16.33 -5.09
CA ILE A 263 -11.98 -16.06 -6.37
C ILE A 263 -12.65 -16.91 -7.45
N THR A 264 -13.20 -16.27 -8.48
CA THR A 264 -13.86 -16.95 -9.61
C THR A 264 -12.96 -17.17 -10.81
N SER A 265 -11.85 -16.43 -10.90
CA SER A 265 -10.76 -16.69 -11.84
C SER A 265 -10.18 -18.08 -11.65
N SER A 266 -9.78 -18.74 -12.74
CA SER A 266 -9.06 -20.01 -12.62
C SER A 266 -7.68 -19.78 -12.01
N LEU A 267 -7.17 -20.79 -11.33
CA LEU A 267 -5.82 -20.71 -10.78
C LEU A 267 -4.76 -20.73 -11.92
N GLU A 268 -5.09 -21.30 -13.08
CA GLU A 268 -4.30 -21.21 -14.31
C GLU A 268 -4.06 -19.76 -14.78
N THR A 269 -5.10 -18.89 -14.80
CA THR A 269 -4.91 -17.47 -15.22
C THR A 269 -3.96 -16.71 -14.29
N LEU A 270 -3.91 -17.12 -13.02
CA LEU A 270 -3.07 -16.55 -11.98
C LEU A 270 -1.76 -17.33 -11.76
N SER A 271 -1.46 -18.35 -12.56
CA SER A 271 -0.34 -19.29 -12.36
C SER A 271 1.04 -18.63 -12.42
N HIS A 272 1.17 -17.47 -13.05
CA HIS A 272 2.39 -16.66 -13.09
C HIS A 272 2.75 -16.05 -11.73
N ILE A 273 1.77 -15.88 -10.83
CA ILE A 273 1.99 -15.35 -9.48
C ILE A 273 2.57 -16.47 -8.63
N LEU A 274 3.72 -16.25 -7.99
CA LEU A 274 4.42 -17.29 -7.23
C LEU A 274 3.64 -17.70 -5.97
N ILE A 275 3.20 -16.74 -5.15
CA ILE A 275 2.51 -17.00 -3.89
C ILE A 275 1.06 -16.55 -4.03
N ILE A 276 0.11 -17.46 -3.83
CA ILE A 276 -1.33 -17.13 -3.83
C ILE A 276 -1.93 -17.68 -2.54
N GLU A 277 -2.58 -16.82 -1.77
CA GLU A 277 -3.37 -17.19 -0.59
C GLU A 277 -4.79 -16.66 -0.78
N GLY A 278 -5.79 -17.54 -0.75
CA GLY A 278 -7.17 -17.15 -0.96
C GLY A 278 -8.09 -18.35 -1.04
N THR A 279 -9.39 -18.09 -1.21
CA THR A 279 -10.40 -19.14 -1.42
C THR A 279 -10.89 -19.07 -2.86
N PHE A 280 -10.65 -20.11 -3.65
CA PHE A 280 -11.15 -20.22 -5.01
C PHE A 280 -12.54 -20.86 -5.03
N LYS A 281 -13.42 -20.39 -5.91
CA LYS A 281 -14.70 -21.05 -6.15
C LYS A 281 -14.49 -22.48 -6.63
N LYS A 282 -13.55 -22.64 -7.55
CA LYS A 282 -13.25 -23.90 -8.20
C LYS A 282 -11.77 -23.99 -8.51
N ILE A 283 -11.18 -25.15 -8.26
CA ILE A 283 -9.86 -25.53 -8.75
C ILE A 283 -9.95 -26.85 -9.51
N THR A 284 -8.94 -27.12 -10.34
CA THR A 284 -8.82 -28.37 -11.10
C THR A 284 -7.44 -29.01 -10.92
N ALA A 285 -7.30 -30.28 -11.32
CA ALA A 285 -6.01 -30.97 -11.24
C ALA A 285 -4.95 -30.27 -12.12
N THR A 286 -5.37 -29.76 -13.29
CA THR A 286 -4.52 -28.99 -14.20
C THR A 286 -4.00 -27.72 -13.53
N ASP A 287 -4.83 -27.02 -12.75
CA ASP A 287 -4.42 -25.80 -12.04
C ASP A 287 -3.29 -26.07 -11.03
N ILE A 288 -3.41 -27.16 -10.26
CA ILE A 288 -2.41 -27.56 -9.26
C ILE A 288 -1.09 -27.94 -9.95
N ILE A 289 -1.15 -28.64 -11.07
CA ILE A 289 0.04 -29.00 -11.86
C ILE A 289 0.74 -27.75 -12.38
N ALA A 290 0.01 -26.82 -12.98
CA ALA A 290 0.56 -25.55 -13.44
C ALA A 290 1.25 -24.80 -12.29
N LYS A 291 0.65 -24.83 -11.10
CA LYS A 291 1.24 -24.20 -9.90
C LYS A 291 2.54 -24.89 -9.45
N ILE A 292 2.57 -26.22 -9.44
CA ILE A 292 3.79 -27.01 -9.16
C ILE A 292 4.88 -26.65 -10.16
N GLU A 293 4.55 -26.59 -11.45
CA GLU A 293 5.51 -26.22 -12.49
C GLU A 293 6.08 -24.81 -12.29
N THR A 294 5.24 -23.83 -11.98
CA THR A 294 5.70 -22.46 -11.67
C THR A 294 6.68 -22.49 -10.50
N HIS A 295 6.38 -23.24 -9.43
CA HIS A 295 7.27 -23.36 -8.28
C HIS A 295 8.61 -23.98 -8.68
N LEU A 296 8.59 -25.13 -9.36
CA LEU A 296 9.82 -25.85 -9.76
C LEU A 296 10.69 -25.08 -10.75
N LYS A 297 10.11 -24.16 -11.55
CA LYS A 297 10.86 -23.25 -12.44
C LYS A 297 11.42 -22.02 -11.71
N SER A 298 10.89 -21.69 -10.53
CA SER A 298 11.30 -20.54 -9.73
C SER A 298 12.45 -20.86 -8.76
N THR A 299 12.94 -19.85 -8.03
CA THR A 299 13.91 -20.06 -6.96
C THR A 299 13.26 -20.85 -5.81
N PRO A 300 13.97 -21.79 -5.15
CA PRO A 300 13.41 -22.62 -4.06
C PRO A 300 13.30 -21.83 -2.74
N TYR A 301 12.99 -20.54 -2.80
CA TYR A 301 12.85 -19.61 -1.70
C TYR A 301 11.50 -18.91 -1.84
N PHE A 302 10.45 -19.55 -1.38
CA PHE A 302 9.14 -18.94 -1.21
C PHE A 302 8.61 -19.26 0.18
N ARG A 303 7.63 -18.48 0.63
CA ARG A 303 6.95 -18.73 1.90
C ARG A 303 5.86 -19.77 1.66
N ASP A 304 5.73 -20.72 2.58
CA ASP A 304 4.62 -21.66 2.59
C ASP A 304 3.28 -20.92 2.45
N HIS A 305 2.41 -21.44 1.61
CA HIS A 305 1.12 -20.84 1.34
C HIS A 305 0.08 -21.91 1.06
N LEU A 306 -1.18 -21.56 1.34
CA LEU A 306 -2.32 -22.42 1.17
C LEU A 306 -3.35 -21.75 0.27
N ILE A 307 -3.97 -22.58 -0.56
CA ILE A 307 -5.09 -22.22 -1.43
C ILE A 307 -6.29 -23.01 -0.95
N LYS A 308 -7.32 -22.31 -0.48
CA LYS A 308 -8.62 -22.89 -0.13
C LYS A 308 -9.49 -22.99 -1.38
N TYR A 309 -10.45 -23.88 -1.37
CA TYR A 309 -11.40 -24.01 -2.47
C TYR A 309 -12.76 -24.51 -2.01
N ASP A 310 -13.81 -24.19 -2.78
CA ASP A 310 -15.17 -24.71 -2.55
C ASP A 310 -15.47 -25.94 -3.43
N GLU A 311 -15.01 -25.96 -4.69
CA GLU A 311 -15.20 -27.08 -5.62
C GLU A 311 -13.87 -27.61 -6.18
N PHE A 312 -13.74 -28.94 -6.21
CA PHE A 312 -12.63 -29.63 -6.89
C PHE A 312 -13.16 -30.87 -7.64
N PRO A 313 -13.73 -30.72 -8.84
CA PRO A 313 -14.48 -31.78 -9.52
C PRO A 313 -13.63 -32.94 -10.04
N ASP A 314 -12.34 -32.71 -10.32
CA ASP A 314 -11.43 -33.71 -10.89
C ASP A 314 -10.28 -34.07 -9.92
N GLU A 315 -10.56 -34.09 -8.61
CA GLU A 315 -9.58 -34.43 -7.57
C GLU A 315 -8.92 -35.81 -7.82
N SER A 316 -9.70 -36.81 -8.23
CA SER A 316 -9.18 -38.17 -8.50
C SER A 316 -8.07 -38.19 -9.55
N ARG A 317 -8.11 -37.24 -10.50
CA ARG A 317 -7.08 -37.10 -11.54
C ARG A 317 -5.72 -36.70 -10.96
N LEU A 318 -5.67 -36.01 -9.82
CA LEU A 318 -4.40 -35.75 -9.14
C LEU A 318 -3.74 -37.04 -8.63
N PHE A 319 -4.53 -37.96 -8.08
CA PHE A 319 -4.01 -39.25 -7.61
C PHE A 319 -3.50 -40.13 -8.76
N GLU A 320 -4.15 -40.06 -9.91
CA GLU A 320 -3.67 -40.72 -11.14
C GLU A 320 -2.34 -40.13 -11.63
N LEU A 321 -2.20 -38.81 -11.58
CA LEU A 321 -1.03 -38.10 -12.13
C LEU A 321 0.17 -38.08 -11.17
N PHE A 322 -0.06 -37.91 -9.88
CA PHE A 322 1.00 -37.86 -8.87
C PHE A 322 1.35 -39.24 -8.32
N GLY A 323 0.48 -40.23 -8.53
CA GLY A 323 0.61 -41.56 -7.95
C GLY A 323 0.34 -41.58 -6.45
N THR A 324 0.80 -42.63 -5.79
CA THR A 324 0.57 -42.86 -4.36
C THR A 324 1.25 -41.77 -3.51
N PRO A 325 0.52 -41.09 -2.60
CA PRO A 325 1.11 -40.14 -1.66
C PRO A 325 2.17 -40.82 -0.77
N PHE A 326 3.23 -40.11 -0.39
CA PHE A 326 4.24 -40.67 0.53
C PHE A 326 3.76 -40.67 1.98
N ASP A 327 2.86 -39.76 2.33
CA ASP A 327 2.15 -39.68 3.61
C ASP A 327 0.67 -39.46 3.33
N GLN A 328 -0.14 -40.43 3.75
CA GLN A 328 -1.59 -40.34 3.70
C GLN A 328 -2.13 -40.60 5.11
N SER A 329 -2.45 -39.53 5.83
CA SER A 329 -2.87 -39.59 7.23
C SER A 329 -3.93 -38.53 7.55
N SER A 330 -4.94 -38.94 8.32
CA SER A 330 -6.01 -38.04 8.82
C SER A 330 -6.72 -37.23 7.71
N GLY A 331 -7.02 -37.84 6.57
CA GLY A 331 -7.70 -37.17 5.46
C GLY A 331 -6.82 -36.19 4.67
N ARG A 332 -5.49 -36.31 4.81
CA ARG A 332 -4.50 -35.50 4.08
C ARG A 332 -3.67 -36.42 3.20
N ALA A 333 -3.35 -35.96 2.00
CA ALA A 333 -2.45 -36.63 1.07
C ALA A 333 -1.26 -35.72 0.77
N LYS A 334 -0.04 -36.24 0.87
CA LYS A 334 1.18 -35.48 0.62
C LYS A 334 2.03 -36.11 -0.49
N TRP A 335 2.54 -35.25 -1.36
CA TRP A 335 3.51 -35.60 -2.40
C TRP A 335 4.75 -34.71 -2.28
N GLU A 336 5.91 -35.25 -2.68
CA GLU A 336 7.16 -34.48 -2.76
C GLU A 336 7.64 -34.40 -4.22
N PHE A 337 8.13 -33.23 -4.60
CA PHE A 337 8.71 -32.96 -5.92
C PHE A 337 10.09 -32.35 -5.74
N ASN A 338 11.10 -32.90 -6.42
CA ASN A 338 12.47 -32.42 -6.30
C ASN A 338 12.69 -31.13 -7.08
N PHE A 339 13.33 -30.14 -6.46
CA PHE A 339 13.80 -28.97 -7.19
C PHE A 339 15.01 -29.31 -8.07
N PRO A 340 15.09 -28.81 -9.31
CA PRO A 340 16.28 -28.98 -10.13
C PRO A 340 17.53 -28.42 -9.42
N LYS A 341 18.59 -29.22 -9.32
CA LYS A 341 19.91 -28.82 -8.76
C LYS A 341 19.86 -28.31 -7.31
N SER A 342 18.88 -28.73 -6.53
CA SER A 342 18.71 -28.37 -5.12
C SER A 342 18.40 -29.61 -4.30
N GLN A 343 18.84 -29.65 -3.04
CA GLN A 343 18.44 -30.69 -2.08
C GLN A 343 17.01 -30.48 -1.55
N ARG A 344 16.46 -29.27 -1.73
CA ARG A 344 15.11 -28.94 -1.29
C ARG A 344 14.07 -29.65 -2.14
N LYS A 345 12.93 -29.92 -1.52
CA LYS A 345 11.76 -30.47 -2.18
C LYS A 345 10.56 -29.56 -2.00
N LEU A 346 9.71 -29.51 -3.00
CA LEU A 346 8.36 -28.96 -2.90
C LEU A 346 7.47 -30.06 -2.34
N VAL A 347 6.81 -29.79 -1.22
CA VAL A 347 5.80 -30.66 -0.66
C VAL A 347 4.43 -30.06 -0.99
N VAL A 348 3.55 -30.88 -1.53
CA VAL A 348 2.16 -30.53 -1.82
C VAL A 348 1.28 -31.34 -0.88
N THR A 349 0.54 -30.65 -0.02
CA THR A 349 -0.41 -31.27 0.90
C THR A 349 -1.83 -30.97 0.45
N LEU A 350 -2.59 -31.99 0.09
CA LEU A 350 -4.00 -31.90 -0.26
C LEU A 350 -4.88 -32.32 0.92
N THR A 351 -5.94 -31.56 1.17
CA THR A 351 -7.01 -31.84 2.13
C THR A 351 -8.35 -31.57 1.47
N PRO A 352 -9.50 -32.01 2.01
CA PRO A 352 -10.81 -31.75 1.39
C PRO A 352 -11.17 -30.27 1.21
N ALA A 353 -10.47 -29.33 1.86
CA ALA A 353 -10.83 -27.90 1.87
C ALA A 353 -9.72 -26.96 1.38
N TRP A 354 -8.49 -27.47 1.20
CA TRP A 354 -7.34 -26.67 0.79
C TRP A 354 -6.18 -27.53 0.31
N VAL A 355 -5.32 -26.91 -0.50
CA VAL A 355 -4.01 -27.39 -0.91
C VAL A 355 -2.93 -26.46 -0.38
N GLU A 356 -1.84 -27.00 0.14
CA GLU A 356 -0.69 -26.25 0.64
C GLU A 356 0.57 -26.62 -0.12
N PHE A 357 1.40 -25.61 -0.33
CA PHE A 357 2.72 -25.73 -0.93
C PHE A 357 3.75 -25.28 0.09
N ASN A 358 4.63 -26.18 0.49
CA ASN A 358 5.70 -25.89 1.44
C ASN A 358 7.05 -26.45 0.96
N ILE A 359 8.13 -25.92 1.51
CA ILE A 359 9.48 -26.42 1.21
C ILE A 359 9.95 -27.37 2.32
N SER A 360 10.43 -28.54 1.95
CA SER A 360 11.17 -29.44 2.85
C SER A 360 12.66 -29.51 2.48
N TYR A 361 13.47 -29.92 3.46
CA TYR A 361 14.94 -30.00 3.38
C TYR A 361 15.43 -31.43 3.26
#